data_AF-A0A919G6M6-F1
#
_entry.id   AF-A0A919G6M6-F1
#
_cell.length_a   1.000
_cell.length_b   1.000
_cell.length_c   1.000
_cell.angle_alpha   90.00
_cell.angle_beta   90.00
_cell.angle_gamma   90.00
#
_symmetry.space_group_name_H-M   'P 1'
#
loop_
_entity.id
_entity.type
_entity.pdbx_description
1 polymer ?
#
loop_
_entity_poly.entity_id
_entity_poly.type
_entity_poly.pdbx_seq_one_letter_code
_entity_poly.pdbx_strand_id
1 'polypeptide(L)'
;MAINRYGTEARAYWRRRLPKRYAALPDPVAFFTALGEQVEAQVGDLWDQYVIADSAPAEETHEERVARLAQLKARAEHEVLDEMVRLEPEPEAGLDDEDDGLESDEEHEARLAHLEQHTEWVSTTTEGLLDGDLHLSDLDDQQLRHVLDYMTPSFLRLFSTSVDDLRARGRDL
;
A
#
# COMPACT_ATOMS: atom_id res chain seq x y z
N MET A 1 -3.48 25.09 12.61
CA MET A 1 -2.36 24.67 11.75
C MET A 1 -2.60 23.23 11.40
N ALA A 2 -2.51 22.88 10.12
CA ALA A 2 -2.69 21.51 9.66
C ALA A 2 -1.30 20.92 9.36
N ILE A 3 -1.10 19.65 9.73
CA ILE A 3 0.13 18.92 9.45
C ILE A 3 0.23 18.66 7.93
N ASN A 4 1.39 18.94 7.32
CA ASN A 4 1.60 18.69 5.89
C ASN A 4 1.94 17.20 5.62
N ARG A 5 2.17 16.84 4.35
CA ARG A 5 2.47 15.46 3.95
C ARG A 5 3.69 14.90 4.68
N TYR A 6 4.79 15.66 4.70
CA TYR A 6 6.05 15.25 5.34
C TYR A 6 5.92 15.11 6.85
N GLY A 7 5.21 16.02 7.51
CA GLY A 7 4.92 15.91 8.94
C GLY A 7 4.10 14.66 9.25
N THR A 8 3.12 14.32 8.40
CA THR A 8 2.30 13.11 8.57
C THR A 8 3.13 11.84 8.42
N GLU A 9 4.00 11.80 7.41
CA GLU A 9 4.93 10.69 7.17
C GLU A 9 5.91 10.52 8.33
N ALA A 10 6.54 11.62 8.78
CA ALA A 10 7.44 11.62 9.92
C ALA A 10 6.74 11.14 11.21
N ARG A 11 5.50 11.60 11.45
CA ARG A 11 4.71 11.16 12.59
C ARG A 11 4.44 9.65 12.55
N ALA A 12 4.12 9.12 11.37
CA ALA A 12 3.89 7.69 11.19
C ALA A 12 5.15 6.87 11.43
N TYR A 13 6.29 7.30 10.87
CA TYR A 13 7.58 6.67 11.06
C TYR A 13 7.99 6.65 12.53
N TRP A 14 7.96 7.80 13.21
CA TRP A 14 8.39 7.92 14.60
C TRP A 14 7.51 7.13 15.55
N ARG A 15 6.20 7.06 15.30
CA ARG A 15 5.29 6.24 16.10
C ARG A 15 5.62 4.74 15.98
N ARG A 16 6.14 4.28 14.84
CA ARG A 16 6.50 2.87 14.61
C ARG A 16 7.93 2.55 15.05
N ARG A 17 8.90 3.40 14.70
CA ARG A 17 10.35 3.14 14.82
C ARG A 17 11.00 3.80 16.04
N LEU A 18 10.36 4.81 16.61
CA LEU A 18 10.89 5.61 17.72
C LEU A 18 9.82 5.80 18.82
N PRO A 19 9.17 4.73 19.32
CA PRO A 19 8.00 4.82 20.18
C PRO A 19 8.27 5.56 21.50
N LYS A 20 9.45 5.43 22.11
CA LYS A 20 9.78 6.15 23.36
C LYS A 20 9.98 7.63 23.09
N ARG A 21 10.75 8.00 22.07
CA ARG A 21 10.89 9.39 21.62
C ARG A 21 9.55 10.01 21.29
N TYR A 22 8.69 9.29 20.56
CA TYR A 22 7.34 9.75 20.23
C TYR A 22 6.49 9.98 21.49
N ALA A 23 6.50 9.05 22.44
CA ALA A 23 5.75 9.15 23.69
C ALA A 23 6.27 10.27 24.61
N ALA A 24 7.54 10.64 24.50
CA ALA A 24 8.15 11.73 25.27
C ALA A 24 7.82 13.14 24.73
N LEU A 25 7.22 13.25 23.53
CA LEU A 25 6.85 14.53 22.94
C LEU A 25 5.66 15.15 23.71
N PRO A 26 5.79 16.39 24.23
CA PRO A 26 4.71 17.05 24.97
C PRO A 26 3.55 17.48 24.06
N ASP A 27 3.85 17.87 22.82
CA ASP A 27 2.85 18.18 21.79
C ASP A 27 3.31 17.60 20.44
N PRO A 28 2.90 16.35 20.12
CA PRO A 28 3.25 15.72 18.85
C PRO A 28 2.71 16.50 17.64
N VAL A 29 1.54 17.13 17.73
CA VAL A 29 0.94 17.82 16.58
C VAL A 29 1.76 19.05 16.22
N ALA A 30 2.11 19.87 17.21
CA ALA A 30 2.96 21.04 16.98
C ALA A 30 4.36 20.63 16.48
N PHE A 31 4.96 19.60 17.08
CA PHE A 31 6.28 19.11 16.69
C PHE A 31 6.31 18.66 15.22
N PHE A 32 5.40 17.76 14.82
CA PHE A 32 5.40 17.23 13.45
C PHE A 32 4.86 18.23 12.41
N THR A 33 4.11 19.25 12.82
CA THR A 33 3.79 20.39 11.95
C THR A 33 5.07 21.16 11.60
N ALA A 34 5.84 21.55 12.62
CA ALA A 34 7.10 22.29 12.41
C ALA A 34 8.15 21.45 11.67
N LEU A 35 8.29 20.16 11.99
CA LEU A 35 9.20 19.26 11.29
C LEU A 35 8.80 19.12 9.81
N GLY A 36 7.50 18.96 9.54
CA GLY A 36 7.00 18.86 8.17
C GLY A 36 7.27 20.12 7.34
N GLU A 37 7.10 21.31 7.93
CA GLU A 37 7.41 22.59 7.28
C GLU A 37 8.91 22.75 7.00
N GLN A 38 9.77 22.31 7.92
CA GLN A 38 11.22 22.34 7.73
C GLN A 38 11.67 21.38 6.62
N VAL A 39 11.13 20.16 6.60
CA VAL A 39 11.41 19.18 5.54
C VAL A 39 10.96 19.74 4.18
N GLU A 40 9.75 20.32 4.10
CA GLU A 40 9.25 20.91 2.86
C GLU A 40 10.16 22.02 2.31
N ALA A 41 10.65 22.89 3.20
CA ALA A 41 11.59 23.94 2.82
C ALA A 41 12.93 23.38 2.33
N GLN A 42 13.53 22.43 3.06
CA GLN A 42 14.82 21.83 2.67
C GLN A 42 14.72 21.02 1.38
N VAL A 43 13.61 20.30 1.16
CA VAL A 43 13.37 19.60 -0.12
C VAL A 43 13.33 20.59 -1.27
N GLY A 44 12.66 21.73 -1.08
CA GLY A 44 12.63 22.81 -2.08
C GLY A 44 14.04 23.33 -2.40
N ASP A 45 14.79 23.70 -1.37
CA ASP A 45 16.15 24.24 -1.53
C ASP A 45 17.11 23.24 -2.20
N LEU A 46 17.03 21.96 -1.84
CA LEU A 46 17.86 20.91 -2.43
C LEU A 46 17.42 20.56 -3.85
N TRP A 47 16.12 20.53 -4.12
CA TRP A 47 15.60 20.33 -5.47
C TRP A 47 16.05 21.45 -6.41
N ASP A 48 16.01 22.70 -5.97
CA ASP A 48 16.50 23.84 -6.75
C ASP A 48 18.00 23.70 -7.06
N GLN A 49 18.80 23.28 -6.09
CA GLN A 49 20.22 22.98 -6.31
C GLN A 49 20.43 21.88 -7.34
N TYR A 50 19.63 20.80 -7.28
CA TYR A 50 19.68 19.73 -8.26
C TYR A 50 19.26 20.19 -9.65
N VAL A 51 18.22 21.01 -9.76
CA VAL A 51 17.79 21.58 -11.05
C VAL A 51 18.87 22.48 -11.65
N ILE A 52 19.57 23.28 -10.83
CA ILE A 52 20.67 24.15 -11.29
C ILE A 52 21.89 23.33 -11.72
N ALA A 53 22.21 22.26 -11.00
CA ALA A 53 23.35 21.41 -11.30
C ALA A 53 23.09 20.43 -12.47
N ASP A 54 21.83 20.14 -12.77
CA ASP A 54 21.46 19.20 -13.82
C ASP A 54 21.69 19.77 -15.23
N SER A 55 22.26 18.94 -16.10
CA SER A 55 22.55 19.32 -17.48
C SER A 55 21.40 18.86 -18.38
N ALA A 56 20.36 19.69 -18.48
CA ALA A 56 19.19 19.40 -19.31
C ALA A 56 19.57 19.10 -20.77
N PRO A 57 18.99 18.07 -21.41
CA PRO A 57 19.19 17.79 -22.83
C PRO A 57 18.72 18.96 -23.71
N ALA A 58 19.44 19.22 -24.82
CA ALA A 58 19.11 20.32 -25.73
C ALA A 58 17.79 20.08 -26.50
N GLU A 59 17.48 18.82 -26.80
CA GLU A 59 16.22 18.40 -27.42
C GLU A 59 15.48 17.49 -26.44
N GLU A 60 14.69 18.09 -25.56
CA GLU A 60 13.85 17.39 -24.58
C GLU A 60 12.38 17.74 -24.85
N THR A 61 11.51 16.73 -24.90
CA THR A 61 10.06 16.93 -24.98
C THR A 61 9.50 17.40 -23.63
N HIS A 62 8.28 17.93 -23.63
CA HIS A 62 7.66 18.40 -22.38
C HIS A 62 7.50 17.28 -21.34
N GLU A 63 7.12 16.07 -21.78
CA GLU A 63 6.90 14.92 -20.90
C GLU A 63 8.22 14.44 -20.27
N GLU A 64 9.29 14.36 -21.07
CA GLU A 64 10.64 14.02 -20.59
C GLU A 64 11.12 15.02 -19.54
N ARG A 65 10.89 16.32 -19.77
CA ARG A 65 11.22 17.36 -18.80
C ARG A 65 10.47 17.20 -17.48
N VAL A 66 9.17 16.91 -17.54
CA VAL A 66 8.35 16.69 -16.34
C VAL A 66 8.84 15.48 -15.58
N ALA A 67 9.14 14.37 -16.28
CA ALA A 67 9.67 13.16 -15.66
C ALA A 67 11.03 13.41 -14.99
N ARG A 68 11.96 14.10 -15.67
CA ARG A 68 13.27 14.45 -15.12
C ARG A 68 13.15 15.32 -13.88
N LEU A 69 12.35 16.39 -13.92
CA LEU A 69 12.15 17.27 -12.77
C LEU A 69 11.50 16.52 -11.59
N ALA A 70 10.57 15.59 -11.86
CA ALA A 70 9.99 14.74 -10.84
C ALA A 70 11.02 13.80 -10.20
N GLN A 71 11.96 13.23 -10.98
CA GLN A 71 13.05 12.41 -10.46
C GLN A 71 14.00 13.22 -9.57
N LEU A 72 14.38 14.43 -9.98
CA LEU A 72 15.21 15.31 -9.16
C LEU A 72 14.52 15.68 -7.84
N LYS A 73 13.20 15.92 -7.89
CA LYS A 73 12.40 16.19 -6.69
C LYS A 73 12.34 14.97 -5.77
N ALA A 74 12.07 13.79 -6.32
CA ALA A 74 12.04 12.55 -5.55
C ALA A 74 13.40 12.25 -4.88
N ARG A 75 14.51 12.57 -5.57
CA ARG A 75 15.85 12.47 -4.99
C ARG A 75 16.04 13.43 -3.81
N ALA A 76 15.65 14.69 -3.96
CA ALA A 76 15.72 15.66 -2.85
C ALA A 76 14.83 15.24 -1.68
N GLU A 77 13.61 14.77 -1.94
CA GLU A 77 12.70 14.22 -0.92
C GLU A 77 13.36 13.05 -0.17
N HIS A 78 13.97 12.10 -0.89
CA HIS A 78 14.61 10.95 -0.29
C HIS A 78 15.74 11.37 0.67
N GLU A 79 16.64 12.24 0.23
CA GLU A 79 17.81 12.66 1.01
C GLU A 79 17.42 13.42 2.28
N VAL A 80 16.51 14.40 2.16
CA VAL A 80 16.06 15.19 3.32
C VAL A 80 15.28 14.32 4.31
N LEU A 81 14.45 13.40 3.83
CA LEU A 81 13.72 12.49 4.71
C LEU A 81 14.67 11.52 5.43
N ASP A 82 15.71 11.04 4.75
CA ASP A 82 16.72 10.17 5.35
C ASP A 82 17.47 10.89 6.47
N GLU A 83 17.89 12.13 6.23
CA GLU A 83 18.63 12.94 7.20
C GLU A 83 17.78 13.40 8.40
N MET A 84 16.57 13.91 8.14
CA MET A 84 15.77 14.59 9.16
C MET A 84 14.72 13.72 9.84
N VAL A 85 14.21 12.70 9.14
CA VAL A 85 13.02 11.95 9.57
C VAL A 85 13.36 10.51 9.96
N ARG A 86 14.16 9.81 9.14
CA ARG A 86 14.48 8.39 9.30
C ARG A 86 15.65 8.17 10.26
N LEU A 87 15.49 8.64 11.50
CA LEU A 87 16.50 8.43 12.55
C LEU A 87 16.62 6.94 12.91
N GLU A 88 17.80 6.56 13.37
CA GLU A 88 18.12 5.20 13.83
C GLU A 88 17.03 4.65 14.79
N PRO A 89 16.42 3.49 14.46
CA PRO A 89 15.31 2.94 15.24
C PRO A 89 15.72 2.61 16.67
N GLU A 90 14.75 2.69 17.59
CA GLU A 90 14.98 2.25 18.97
C GLU A 90 15.08 0.72 19.03
N PRO A 91 15.94 0.13 19.89
CA PRO A 91 16.20 -1.32 19.91
C PRO A 91 15.00 -2.20 20.26
N GLU A 92 13.94 -1.59 20.82
CA GLU A 92 12.66 -2.24 21.13
C GLU A 92 11.51 -1.78 20.24
N ALA A 93 11.75 -0.82 19.34
CA ALA A 93 10.90 -0.70 18.17
C ALA A 93 11.15 -2.00 17.41
N GLY A 94 10.15 -2.88 17.40
CA GLY A 94 10.24 -4.16 16.73
C GLY A 94 11.00 -3.95 15.43
N LEU A 95 12.09 -4.68 15.27
CA LEU A 95 12.68 -4.92 13.97
C LEU A 95 11.58 -5.67 13.20
N ASP A 96 10.58 -4.94 12.72
CA ASP A 96 10.27 -5.06 11.32
C ASP A 96 11.57 -4.55 10.68
N ASP A 97 12.58 -5.42 10.61
CA ASP A 97 13.47 -5.40 9.49
C ASP A 97 12.57 -5.07 8.29
N GLU A 98 13.03 -4.18 7.42
CA GLU A 98 12.61 -4.37 6.04
C GLU A 98 13.00 -5.81 5.75
N ASP A 99 12.03 -6.70 5.90
CA ASP A 99 12.05 -8.07 5.48
C ASP A 99 12.08 -7.96 3.96
N ASP A 100 13.27 -7.63 3.48
CA ASP A 100 13.83 -8.12 2.23
C ASP A 100 14.33 -9.56 2.47
N GLY A 101 13.71 -10.27 3.44
CA GLY A 101 13.52 -11.70 3.35
C GLY A 101 12.78 -11.94 2.06
N LEU A 102 13.57 -12.12 0.99
CA LEU A 102 13.14 -12.91 -0.14
C LEU A 102 12.46 -14.13 0.47
N GLU A 103 11.13 -14.17 0.34
CA GLU A 103 10.30 -15.31 0.66
C GLU A 103 11.09 -16.55 0.23
N SER A 104 11.39 -17.45 1.17
CA SER A 104 12.24 -18.59 0.81
C SER A 104 11.59 -19.32 -0.36
N ASP A 105 12.39 -19.94 -1.24
CA ASP A 105 11.84 -20.63 -2.42
C ASP A 105 10.70 -21.59 -2.03
N GLU A 106 10.78 -22.22 -0.86
CA GLU A 106 9.76 -23.12 -0.32
C GLU A 106 8.47 -22.40 0.14
N GLU A 107 8.58 -21.22 0.75
CA GLU A 107 7.43 -20.38 1.10
C GLU A 107 6.79 -19.77 -0.16
N HIS A 108 7.60 -19.39 -1.14
CA HIS A 108 7.17 -18.85 -2.41
C HIS A 108 6.42 -19.89 -3.23
N GLU A 109 6.97 -21.11 -3.31
CA GLU A 109 6.32 -22.26 -3.93
C GLU A 109 5.02 -22.62 -3.19
N ALA A 110 5.01 -22.62 -1.86
CA ALA A 110 3.80 -22.89 -1.09
C ALA A 110 2.71 -21.83 -1.33
N ARG A 111 3.08 -20.55 -1.42
CA ARG A 111 2.16 -19.46 -1.73
C ARG A 111 1.65 -19.55 -3.16
N LEU A 112 2.51 -19.83 -4.13
CA LEU A 112 2.12 -20.03 -5.53
C LEU A 112 1.20 -21.25 -5.68
N ALA A 113 1.52 -22.38 -5.05
CA ALA A 113 0.68 -23.58 -5.04
C ALA A 113 -0.69 -23.30 -4.39
N HIS A 114 -0.71 -22.51 -3.30
CA HIS A 114 -1.96 -22.08 -2.68
C HIS A 114 -2.78 -21.17 -3.60
N LEU A 115 -2.14 -20.25 -4.33
CA LEU A 115 -2.80 -19.40 -5.33
C LEU A 115 -3.31 -20.19 -6.54
N GLU A 116 -2.55 -21.18 -7.03
CA GLU A 116 -2.96 -22.05 -8.13
C GLU A 116 -4.15 -22.91 -7.73
N GLN A 117 -4.11 -23.55 -6.56
CA GLN A 117 -5.22 -24.36 -6.05
C GLN A 117 -6.46 -23.50 -5.80
N HIS A 118 -6.29 -22.27 -5.31
CA HIS A 118 -7.38 -21.32 -5.12
C HIS A 118 -7.98 -20.86 -6.46
N THR A 119 -7.15 -20.60 -7.47
CA THR A 119 -7.60 -20.16 -8.81
C THR A 119 -8.28 -21.30 -9.56
N GLU A 120 -7.75 -22.51 -9.48
CA GLU A 120 -8.34 -23.71 -10.08
C GLU A 120 -9.68 -24.03 -9.44
N TRP A 121 -9.77 -23.98 -8.10
CA TRP A 121 -11.03 -24.19 -7.40
C TRP A 121 -12.09 -23.14 -7.77
N VAL A 122 -11.74 -21.85 -7.80
CA VAL A 122 -12.67 -20.78 -8.21
C VAL A 122 -13.08 -20.97 -9.67
N SER A 123 -12.16 -21.33 -10.56
CA SER A 123 -12.45 -21.56 -11.99
C SER A 123 -13.42 -22.72 -12.18
N THR A 124 -13.11 -23.90 -11.63
CA THR A 124 -13.97 -25.09 -11.74
C THR A 124 -15.35 -24.86 -11.10
N THR A 125 -15.39 -24.17 -9.96
CA THR A 125 -16.65 -23.84 -9.29
C THR A 125 -17.47 -22.83 -10.10
N THR A 126 -16.82 -21.82 -10.67
CA THR A 126 -17.46 -20.82 -11.54
C THR A 126 -17.99 -21.45 -12.83
N GLU A 127 -17.22 -22.33 -13.46
CA GLU A 127 -17.65 -23.08 -14.65
C GLU A 127 -18.86 -23.96 -14.35
N GLY A 128 -18.83 -24.73 -13.25
CA GLY A 128 -19.98 -25.53 -12.85
C GLY A 128 -21.22 -24.70 -12.50
N LEU A 129 -21.05 -23.50 -11.91
CA LEU A 129 -22.16 -22.56 -11.70
C LEU A 129 -22.73 -22.04 -13.03
N LEU A 130 -21.86 -21.74 -14.01
CA LEU A 130 -22.27 -21.24 -15.33
C LEU A 130 -22.95 -22.30 -16.19
N ASP A 131 -22.46 -23.53 -16.15
CA ASP A 131 -23.02 -24.68 -16.88
C ASP A 131 -24.28 -25.24 -16.19
N GLY A 132 -24.53 -24.84 -14.94
CA GLY A 132 -25.70 -25.25 -14.15
C GLY A 132 -25.56 -26.59 -13.45
N ASP A 133 -24.36 -27.15 -13.42
CA ASP A 133 -24.02 -28.38 -12.69
C ASP A 133 -23.86 -28.15 -11.18
N LEU A 134 -23.62 -26.90 -10.77
CA LEU A 134 -23.57 -26.45 -9.38
C LEU A 134 -24.57 -25.30 -9.15
N HIS A 135 -25.22 -25.28 -8.00
CA HIS A 135 -26.00 -24.14 -7.55
C HIS A 135 -25.30 -23.38 -6.40
N LEU A 136 -25.50 -22.07 -6.32
CA LEU A 136 -25.00 -21.23 -5.21
C LEU A 136 -25.50 -21.68 -3.82
N SER A 137 -26.58 -22.47 -3.76
CA SER A 137 -27.08 -23.10 -2.54
C SER A 137 -26.20 -24.26 -2.04
N ASP A 138 -25.42 -24.86 -2.93
CA ASP A 138 -24.64 -26.06 -2.63
C ASP A 138 -23.29 -25.72 -2.00
N LEU A 139 -22.88 -24.44 -2.11
CA LEU A 139 -21.67 -23.90 -1.49
C LEU A 139 -21.93 -23.58 -0.01
N ASP A 140 -20.94 -23.80 0.86
CA ASP A 140 -21.00 -23.28 2.22
C ASP A 140 -20.67 -21.77 2.27
N ASP A 141 -20.81 -21.15 3.44
CA ASP A 141 -20.64 -19.70 3.61
C ASP A 141 -19.19 -19.26 3.35
N GLN A 142 -18.20 -20.12 3.66
CA GLN A 142 -16.80 -19.84 3.39
C GLN A 142 -16.51 -19.90 1.89
N GLN A 143 -16.99 -20.95 1.22
CA GLN A 143 -16.88 -21.12 -0.22
C GLN A 143 -17.58 -19.99 -0.98
N LEU A 144 -18.75 -19.57 -0.49
CA LEU A 144 -19.51 -18.48 -1.10
C LEU A 144 -18.78 -17.14 -0.98
N ARG A 145 -18.17 -16.83 0.17
CA ARG A 145 -17.29 -15.65 0.32
C ARG A 145 -16.12 -15.70 -0.65
N HIS A 146 -15.42 -16.84 -0.74
CA HIS A 146 -14.28 -16.99 -1.63
C HIS A 146 -14.64 -16.82 -3.11
N VAL A 147 -15.80 -17.34 -3.55
CA VAL A 147 -16.27 -17.10 -4.92
C VAL A 147 -16.62 -15.62 -5.13
N LEU A 148 -17.27 -14.99 -4.15
CA LEU A 148 -17.67 -13.58 -4.23
C LEU A 148 -16.48 -12.61 -4.26
N ASP A 149 -15.36 -12.92 -3.61
CA ASP A 149 -14.16 -12.07 -3.61
C ASP A 149 -13.54 -11.92 -5.01
N TYR A 150 -13.73 -12.92 -5.88
CA TYR A 150 -13.19 -12.93 -7.24
C TYR A 150 -14.23 -12.58 -8.30
N MET A 151 -15.50 -12.49 -7.91
CA MET A 151 -16.60 -12.22 -8.82
C MET A 151 -17.14 -10.81 -8.69
N THR A 152 -17.43 -10.19 -9.84
CA THR A 152 -18.09 -8.89 -9.81
C THR A 152 -19.53 -9.02 -9.30
N PRO A 153 -20.08 -8.00 -8.61
CA PRO A 153 -21.49 -7.99 -8.18
C PRO A 153 -22.50 -8.17 -9.34
N SER A 154 -22.07 -7.92 -10.58
CA SER A 154 -22.85 -8.14 -11.80
C SER A 154 -23.07 -9.63 -12.08
N PHE A 155 -22.17 -10.52 -11.65
CA PHE A 155 -22.26 -11.96 -11.88
C PHE A 155 -23.44 -12.59 -11.13
N LEU A 156 -23.71 -12.16 -9.89
CA LEU A 156 -24.84 -12.65 -9.10
C LEU A 156 -26.20 -12.37 -9.77
N ARG A 157 -26.28 -11.31 -10.59
CA ARG A 157 -27.49 -10.99 -11.35
C ARG A 157 -27.80 -12.04 -12.41
N LEU A 158 -26.81 -12.78 -12.93
CA LEU A 158 -27.04 -13.90 -13.86
C LEU A 158 -27.88 -15.00 -13.20
N PHE A 159 -27.75 -15.16 -11.88
CA PHE A 159 -28.50 -16.11 -11.06
C PHE A 159 -29.74 -15.48 -10.40
N SER A 160 -30.13 -14.27 -10.84
CA SER A 160 -31.23 -13.50 -10.25
C SER A 160 -31.14 -13.36 -8.72
N THR A 161 -29.92 -13.24 -8.19
CA THR A 161 -29.67 -13.08 -6.76
C THR A 161 -28.72 -11.90 -6.51
N SER A 162 -28.62 -11.48 -5.25
CA SER A 162 -27.66 -10.49 -4.78
C SER A 162 -27.02 -10.94 -3.47
N VAL A 163 -25.94 -10.27 -3.05
CA VAL A 163 -25.32 -10.52 -1.73
C VAL A 163 -26.32 -10.27 -0.60
N ASP A 164 -27.15 -9.23 -0.73
CA ASP A 164 -28.22 -8.94 0.24
C ASP A 164 -29.29 -10.03 0.28
N ASP A 165 -29.67 -10.60 -0.87
CA ASP A 165 -30.60 -11.73 -0.92
C ASP A 165 -30.00 -13.01 -0.30
N LEU A 166 -28.69 -13.21 -0.43
CA LEU A 166 -28.00 -14.34 0.22
C LEU A 166 -27.96 -14.16 1.74
N ARG A 167 -27.66 -12.95 2.23
CA ARG A 167 -27.76 -12.61 3.66
C ARG A 167 -29.18 -12.76 4.20
N ALA A 168 -30.19 -12.33 3.45
CA ALA A 168 -31.60 -12.48 3.81
C ALA A 168 -32.04 -13.96 3.90
N ARG A 169 -31.35 -14.86 3.21
CA ARG A 169 -31.53 -16.32 3.29
C ARG A 169 -30.75 -16.97 4.44
N GLY A 170 -30.15 -16.18 5.33
CA GLY A 170 -29.45 -16.66 6.52
C GLY A 170 -28.00 -17.08 6.27
N ARG A 171 -27.40 -16.69 5.14
CA ARG A 171 -25.98 -16.88 4.87
C ARG A 171 -25.17 -15.80 5.59
N ASP A 172 -24.11 -16.20 6.29
CA ASP A 172 -23.17 -15.26 6.90
C ASP A 172 -22.12 -14.87 5.85
N LEU A 173 -22.32 -13.75 5.15
CA LEU A 173 -21.46 -13.27 4.05
C LEU A 173 -20.88 -11.89 4.32
#